data_AF-A0A0R2XG25-F1
#
_entry.id   AF-A0A0R2XG25-F1
#
_cell.length_a   1.000
_cell.length_b   1.000
_cell.length_c   1.000
_cell.angle_alpha   90.00
_cell.angle_beta   90.00
_cell.angle_gamma   90.00
#
_symmetry.space_group_name_H-M   'P 1'
#
loop_
_entity.id
_entity.type
_entity.pdbx_description
1 polymer ?
#
loop_
_entity_poly.entity_id
_entity_poly.type
_entity_poly.pdbx_seq_one_letter_code
_entity_poly.pdbx_strand_id
1 'polypeptide(L)'
;MANTFSTSRFYDHESVTYQKVFGEFFNFKLPSSGNRIIIARDAPLPPRGELTGVARSLAPSVEKFGVPLLEYPSRLSTRVDWDMSRRALTDQYSPSNLLRDN
;
A
#
# COMPACT_ATOMS: atom_id res chain seq x y z
N MET A 1 3.93 5.71 -6.71
CA MET A 1 2.69 5.20 -6.08
C MET A 1 2.13 4.09 -6.95
N ALA A 2 1.61 3.01 -6.36
CA ALA A 2 0.99 1.89 -7.09
C ALA A 2 -0.38 1.53 -6.48
N ASN A 3 -1.31 1.05 -7.31
CA ASN A 3 -2.64 0.57 -6.90
C ASN A 3 -2.79 -0.90 -7.32
N THR A 4 -3.21 -1.76 -6.40
CA THR A 4 -3.26 -3.22 -6.58
C THR A 4 -4.28 -3.84 -5.61
N PHE A 5 -4.60 -5.12 -5.81
CA PHE A 5 -5.57 -5.85 -4.98
C PHE A 5 -4.89 -6.58 -3.81
N SER A 6 -5.45 -6.40 -2.62
CA SER A 6 -4.99 -7.03 -1.37
C SER A 6 -5.47 -8.47 -1.18
N THR A 7 -6.47 -8.90 -1.96
CA THR A 7 -7.11 -10.22 -1.86
C THR A 7 -6.53 -11.24 -2.85
N SER A 8 -5.53 -10.83 -3.63
CA SER A 8 -4.94 -11.66 -4.67
C SER A 8 -3.91 -12.66 -4.11
N ARG A 9 -3.77 -13.84 -4.73
CA ARG A 9 -2.67 -14.78 -4.48
C ARG A 9 -1.28 -14.16 -4.67
N PHE A 10 -1.20 -13.03 -5.36
CA PHE A 10 0.02 -12.26 -5.60
C PHE A 10 0.37 -11.28 -4.49
N TYR A 11 -0.49 -11.10 -3.48
CA TYR A 11 -0.30 -10.10 -2.43
C TYR A 11 1.09 -10.16 -1.81
N ASP A 12 1.51 -11.35 -1.37
CA ASP A 12 2.79 -11.53 -0.68
C ASP A 12 3.97 -11.30 -1.64
N HIS A 13 3.91 -11.87 -2.84
CA HIS A 13 4.94 -11.74 -3.87
C HIS A 13 5.15 -10.28 -4.28
N GLU A 14 4.06 -9.55 -4.50
CA GLU A 14 4.09 -8.14 -4.85
C GLU A 14 4.65 -7.32 -3.68
N SER A 15 4.20 -7.56 -2.45
CA SER A 15 4.68 -6.83 -1.27
C SER A 15 6.17 -7.02 -1.03
N VAL A 16 6.68 -8.25 -1.16
CA VAL A 16 8.12 -8.53 -1.08
C VAL A 16 8.88 -7.82 -2.20
N THR A 17 8.32 -7.72 -3.40
CA THR A 17 8.95 -7.00 -4.52
C THR A 17 9.11 -5.52 -4.21
N TYR A 18 8.03 -4.85 -3.80
CA TYR A 18 8.08 -3.43 -3.42
C TYR A 18 9.01 -3.19 -2.22
N GLN A 19 8.98 -4.07 -1.23
CA GLN A 19 9.86 -3.95 -0.06
C GLN A 19 11.34 -4.11 -0.42
N LYS A 20 11.69 -4.98 -1.37
CA LYS A 20 13.07 -5.12 -1.84
C LYS A 20 13.57 -3.91 -2.60
N VAL A 21 12.70 -3.23 -3.34
CA VAL A 21 13.07 -2.07 -4.17
C VAL A 21 13.10 -0.78 -3.34
N PHE A 22 12.09 -0.56 -2.50
CA PHE A 22 11.87 0.72 -1.82
C PHE A 22 12.12 0.68 -0.31
N GLY A 23 12.34 -0.50 0.27
CA GLY A 23 12.42 -0.66 1.73
C GLY A 23 11.05 -0.43 2.39
N GLU A 24 11.00 0.51 3.34
CA GLU A 24 9.77 0.84 4.05
C GLU A 24 8.83 1.67 3.16
N PHE A 25 7.54 1.33 3.17
CA PHE A 25 6.50 2.06 2.43
C PHE A 25 5.19 2.07 3.22
N PHE A 26 4.30 3.01 2.92
CA PHE A 26 2.93 2.95 3.43
C PHE A 26 2.09 1.99 2.59
N ASN A 27 1.52 1.00 3.28
CA ASN A 27 0.48 0.12 2.78
C ASN A 27 -0.87 0.69 3.20
N PHE A 28 -1.57 1.37 2.28
CA PHE A 28 -2.88 1.96 2.52
C PHE A 28 -3.97 1.00 2.06
N LYS A 29 -4.79 0.51 3.00
CA LYS A 29 -5.88 -0.44 2.71
C LYS A 29 -7.20 0.10 3.22
N LEU A 30 -8.23 0.00 2.39
CA LEU A 30 -9.61 0.24 2.80
C LEU A 30 -10.31 -1.11 3.01
N PRO A 31 -10.94 -1.35 4.18
CA PRO A 31 -11.57 -2.63 4.49
C PRO A 31 -12.63 -3.07 3.48
N SER A 32 -13.30 -2.12 2.82
CA SER A 32 -14.46 -2.37 1.98
C SER A 32 -14.14 -2.72 0.52
N SER A 33 -12.96 -2.38 0.01
CA SER A 33 -12.70 -2.44 -1.44
C SER A 33 -11.80 -3.60 -1.87
N GLY A 34 -11.07 -4.20 -0.94
CA GLY A 34 -9.98 -5.13 -1.28
C GLY A 34 -8.82 -4.47 -2.04
N ASN A 35 -8.85 -3.14 -2.27
CA ASN A 35 -7.77 -2.40 -2.93
C ASN A 35 -6.74 -1.92 -1.90
N ARG A 36 -5.49 -1.84 -2.34
CA ARG A 36 -4.42 -1.14 -1.62
C ARG A 36 -3.70 -0.14 -2.49
N ILE A 37 -3.21 0.91 -1.85
CA ILE A 37 -2.28 1.87 -2.44
C ILE A 37 -0.94 1.72 -1.72
N ILE A 38 0.12 1.52 -2.50
CA ILE A 38 1.51 1.50 -2.02
C ILE A 38 2.12 2.89 -2.25
N ILE A 39 2.58 3.51 -1.18
CA ILE A 39 3.22 4.82 -1.20
C ILE A 39 4.64 4.70 -0.66
N ALA A 40 5.61 4.81 -1.56
CA ALA A 40 7.04 4.82 -1.27
C ALA A 40 7.66 6.14 -1.75
N ARG A 41 8.80 6.50 -1.19
CA ARG A 41 9.58 7.70 -1.55
C ARG A 41 11.07 7.45 -1.26
N ASP A 42 11.95 8.21 -1.90
CA ASP A 42 13.41 8.09 -1.73
C ASP A 42 13.95 8.75 -0.44
N ALA A 43 13.07 9.26 0.41
CA ALA A 43 13.41 9.91 1.68
C ALA A 43 12.59 9.28 2.81
N PRO A 44 12.91 9.51 4.09
CA PRO A 44 12.14 8.94 5.19
C PRO A 44 10.65 9.24 5.09
N LEU A 45 9.82 8.25 5.45
CA LEU A 45 8.38 8.44 5.50
C LEU A 45 8.03 9.47 6.59
N PRO A 46 7.10 10.41 6.32
CA PRO A 46 6.70 11.39 7.30
C PRO A 46 6.07 10.70 8.52
N PRO A 47 6.30 11.21 9.74
CA PRO A 47 5.66 10.67 10.93
C PRO A 47 4.15 10.87 10.87
N ARG A 48 3.41 9.98 11.54
CA ARG A 48 1.93 10.03 11.55
C ARG A 48 1.38 11.39 12.00
N GLY A 49 2.05 12.07 12.92
CA GLY A 49 1.64 13.41 13.38
C GLY A 49 1.60 14.46 12.26
N GLU A 50 2.58 14.43 11.35
CA GLU A 50 2.61 15.31 10.18
C GLU A 50 1.46 14.99 9.21
N LEU A 51 1.24 13.69 8.94
CA LEU A 51 0.13 13.23 8.11
C LEU A 51 -1.23 13.67 8.68
N THR A 52 -1.42 13.58 9.99
CA THR A 52 -2.63 14.05 10.66
C THR A 52 -2.77 15.58 10.57
N GLY A 53 -1.69 16.33 10.70
CA GLY A 53 -1.68 17.79 10.53
C GLY A 53 -2.15 18.20 9.13
N VAL A 54 -1.56 17.61 8.10
CA VAL A 54 -1.92 17.85 6.69
C VAL A 54 -3.36 17.41 6.39
N ALA A 55 -3.79 16.26 6.92
CA ALA A 55 -5.17 15.80 6.76
C ALA A 55 -6.17 16.79 7.37
N ARG A 56 -5.89 17.36 8.55
CA ARG A 56 -6.74 18.37 9.18
C ARG A 56 -6.83 19.66 8.38
N SER A 57 -5.73 20.12 7.79
CA SER A 57 -5.75 21.34 6.97
C SER A 57 -6.51 21.15 5.66
N LEU A 58 -6.48 19.96 5.07
CA LEU A 58 -7.08 19.70 3.76
C LEU A 58 -8.53 19.17 3.84
N ALA A 59 -8.93 18.59 4.98
CA ALA A 59 -10.27 18.01 5.15
C ALA A 59 -11.42 18.96 4.76
N PRO A 60 -11.44 20.26 5.16
CA PRO A 60 -12.52 21.16 4.78
C PRO A 60 -12.67 21.35 3.27
N SER A 61 -11.55 21.30 2.53
CA SER A 61 -11.56 21.49 1.07
C SER A 61 -12.15 20.31 0.30
N VAL A 62 -12.10 19.11 0.90
CA VAL A 62 -12.54 17.86 0.26
C VAL A 62 -13.83 17.28 0.86
N GLU A 63 -14.33 17.87 1.94
CA GLU A 63 -15.53 17.42 2.66
C GLU A 63 -16.75 17.30 1.75
N LYS A 64 -16.95 18.28 0.83
CA LYS A 64 -18.05 18.28 -0.15
C LYS A 64 -18.05 17.08 -1.11
N PHE A 65 -16.93 16.37 -1.23
CA PHE A 65 -16.79 15.19 -2.06
C PHE A 65 -16.96 13.88 -1.27
N GLY A 66 -17.28 13.96 0.02
CA GLY A 66 -17.44 12.79 0.88
C GLY A 66 -16.14 12.02 1.12
N VAL A 67 -14.99 12.69 1.06
CA VAL A 67 -13.67 12.08 1.28
C VAL A 67 -13.33 12.12 2.79
N PRO A 68 -13.32 10.98 3.51
CA PRO A 68 -13.02 10.96 4.96
C PRO A 68 -11.51 11.06 5.23
N LEU A 69 -10.92 12.20 4.85
CA LEU A 69 -9.47 12.42 4.89
C LEU A 69 -8.87 12.28 6.30
N LEU A 70 -9.65 12.60 7.33
CA LEU A 70 -9.24 12.47 8.74
C LEU A 70 -9.02 11.02 9.17
N GLU A 71 -9.62 10.05 8.47
CA GLU A 71 -9.47 8.62 8.77
C GLU A 71 -8.24 7.99 8.10
N TYR A 72 -7.65 8.63 7.10
CA TYR A 72 -6.60 8.01 6.29
C TYR A 72 -5.24 7.87 7.01
N PRO A 73 -4.79 8.84 7.85
CA PRO A 73 -3.51 8.71 8.55
C PRO A 73 -3.38 7.47 9.45
N SER A 74 -4.48 6.95 10.00
CA SER A 74 -4.47 5.72 10.81
C SER A 74 -4.38 4.46 9.95
N ARG A 75 -4.80 4.53 8.68
CA ARG A 75 -4.74 3.43 7.71
C ARG A 75 -3.45 3.39 6.90
N LEU A 76 -2.63 4.44 6.95
CA LEU A 76 -1.27 4.45 6.43
C LEU A 76 -0.35 3.67 7.39
N SER A 77 -0.19 2.39 7.10
CA SER A 77 0.62 1.46 7.91
C SER A 77 1.92 1.12 7.21
N THR A 78 3.03 1.09 7.95
CA THR A 78 4.30 0.52 7.48
C THR A 78 4.53 -0.90 7.99
N ARG A 79 3.57 -1.43 8.78
CA ARG A 79 3.64 -2.79 9.32
C ARG A 79 3.57 -3.82 8.19
N VAL A 80 4.55 -4.70 8.16
CA VAL A 80 4.56 -5.89 7.32
C VAL A 80 3.47 -6.86 7.79
N ASP A 81 2.56 -7.19 6.88
CA ASP A 81 1.48 -8.16 7.09
C ASP A 81 1.39 -9.18 5.94
N TRP A 82 2.47 -9.33 5.19
CA TRP A 82 2.68 -10.32 4.14
C TRP A 82 3.76 -11.32 4.54
N ASP A 83 3.75 -12.47 3.87
CA ASP A 83 4.76 -13.52 4.04
C ASP A 83 6.10 -13.12 3.37
N MET A 84 7.09 -12.77 4.19
CA MET A 84 8.43 -12.37 3.72
C MET A 84 9.25 -13.52 3.12
N SER A 85 8.82 -14.78 3.28
CA SER A 85 9.49 -15.93 2.67
C SER A 85 9.19 -16.06 1.17
N ARG A 86 8.20 -15.32 0.65
CA ARG A 86 7.78 -15.38 -0.75
C ARG A 86 8.80 -14.76 -1.68
N ARG A 87 8.91 -15.33 -2.88
CA ARG A 87 9.83 -14.85 -3.90
C ARG A 87 9.32 -13.55 -4.52
N ALA A 88 10.19 -12.56 -4.68
CA ALA A 88 9.88 -11.37 -5.43
C ALA A 88 9.53 -11.71 -6.89
N LEU A 89 8.57 -11.00 -7.45
CA LEU A 89 8.20 -11.10 -8.86
C LEU A 89 9.36 -10.61 -9.72
N THR A 90 9.68 -11.37 -10.75
CA THR A 90 10.66 -11.00 -11.78
C THR A 90 10.02 -11.20 -13.14
N ASP A 91 10.59 -10.64 -14.20
CA ASP A 91 10.06 -10.84 -15.56
C ASP A 91 10.00 -12.34 -15.95
N GLN A 92 10.94 -13.14 -15.45
CA GLN A 92 10.96 -14.60 -15.60
C GLN A 92 9.97 -15.34 -14.68
N TYR A 93 9.41 -14.64 -13.68
CA TYR A 93 8.42 -15.13 -12.71
C TYR A 93 7.22 -14.18 -12.70
N SER A 94 6.64 -13.98 -13.88
CA SER A 94 5.52 -13.06 -14.07
C SER A 94 4.22 -13.64 -13.50
N PRO A 95 3.26 -12.78 -13.09
CA PRO A 95 1.97 -13.22 -12.55
C PRO A 95 1.23 -14.21 -13.46
N SER A 96 1.42 -14.12 -14.78
CA SER A 96 0.78 -15.00 -15.75
C SER A 96 1.22 -16.46 -15.66
N ASN A 97 2.48 -16.73 -15.27
CA ASN A 97 2.97 -18.11 -15.11
C ASN A 97 2.37 -18.79 -13.88
N LEU A 98 2.05 -18.02 -12.84
CA LEU A 98 1.47 -18.51 -11.60
C LEU A 98 -0.04 -18.78 -11.67
N LEU A 99 -0.69 -18.38 -12.78
CA LEU A 99 -2.08 -18.71 -13.06
C LEU A 99 -2.24 -20.08 -13.73
N ARG A 100 -1.15 -20.70 -14.21
CA ARG A 100 -1.18 -21.95 -14.97
C ARG A 100 -1.00 -23.23 -14.16
N ASP A 101 -0.33 -23.16 -13.01
CA ASP A 101 -0.16 -24.32 -12.13
C ASP A 101 -1.41 -24.49 -11.24
N ASN A 102 -2.41 -25.17 -11.79
CA ASN A 102 -3.53 -25.82 -11.09
C ASN A 102 -3.40 -27.33 -11.25
#